data_AF-A0A6G3WZB4-F1
#
_entry.id   AF-A0A6G3WZB4-F1
#
_cell.length_a   1.000
_cell.length_b   1.000
_cell.length_c   1.000
_cell.angle_alpha   90.00
_cell.angle_beta   90.00
_cell.angle_gamma   90.00
#
_symmetry.space_group_name_H-M   'P 1'
#
loop_
_entity.id
_entity.type
_entity.pdbx_description
1 polymer ?
#
loop_
_entity_poly.entity_id
_entity_poly.type
_entity_poly.pdbx_seq_one_letter_code
_entity_poly.pdbx_strand_id
1 'polypeptide(L)' 'FSTYATWWIRQAITRSIADQSRTIRLPVHLVEELGRIRRVQREFNREHGRDPEHAEIAAELDSNAERVGNVLDWARDPVS' A
#
# COMPACT_ATOMS: atom_id res chain seq x y z
N PHE A 1 -4.28 0.71 32.34
CA PHE A 1 -3.76 -0.48 31.64
C PHE A 1 -4.43 -0.69 30.28
N SER A 2 -5.76 -0.56 30.17
CA SER A 2 -6.53 -0.85 28.94
C SER A 2 -6.19 0.02 27.72
N THR A 3 -5.89 1.32 27.90
CA THR A 3 -5.59 2.24 26.78
C THR A 3 -4.28 1.91 26.05
N TYR A 4 -3.25 1.49 26.79
CA TYR A 4 -1.95 1.13 26.23
C TYR A 4 -1.98 -0.27 25.59
N ALA A 5 -2.72 -1.19 26.19
CA ALA A 5 -2.94 -2.52 25.64
C ALA A 5 -3.56 -2.47 24.24
N THR A 6 -4.54 -1.58 24.02
CA THR A 6 -5.19 -1.42 22.70
C THR A 6 -4.18 -1.01 21.61
N TRP A 7 -3.21 -0.16 21.92
CA TRP A 7 -2.22 0.28 20.94
C TRP A 7 -1.31 -0.88 20.52
N TRP A 8 -0.84 -1.67 21.48
CA TRP A 8 -0.01 -2.86 21.20
C TRP A 8 -0.77 -3.95 20.46
N ILE A 9 -2.04 -4.18 20.81
CA ILE A 9 -2.88 -5.15 20.10
C ILE A 9 -3.04 -4.72 18.64
N ARG A 10 -3.38 -3.46 18.39
CA ARG A 10 -3.51 -2.94 17.02
C ARG A 10 -2.18 -3.03 16.26
N GLN A 11 -1.08 -2.60 16.88
CA GLN A 11 0.24 -2.62 16.26
C GLN A 11 0.69 -4.04 15.90
N ALA A 12 0.50 -5.00 16.81
CA ALA A 12 0.86 -6.40 16.59
C ALA A 12 0.04 -7.03 15.45
N ILE A 13 -1.28 -6.74 15.39
CA ILE A 13 -2.15 -7.23 14.31
C ILE A 13 -1.72 -6.65 12.97
N THR A 14 -1.57 -5.33 12.86
CA THR A 14 -1.16 -4.67 11.60
C THR A 14 0.18 -5.21 11.10
N ARG A 15 1.14 -5.40 12.01
CA ARG A 15 2.46 -5.95 11.68
C ARG A 15 2.37 -7.40 11.22
N SER A 16 1.61 -8.24 11.92
CA SER A 16 1.43 -9.65 11.53
C SER A 16 0.80 -9.78 10.14
N ILE A 17 -0.19 -8.94 9.83
CA ILE A 17 -0.79 -8.89 8.49
C ILE A 17 0.25 -8.50 7.45
N ALA A 18 1.04 -7.44 7.69
CA ALA A 18 2.08 -7.03 6.74
C ALA A 18 3.15 -8.11 6.53
N ASP A 19 3.49 -8.86 7.57
CA ASP A 19 4.56 -9.87 7.53
C ASP A 19 4.08 -11.23 6.97
N GLN A 20 2.80 -11.61 7.13
CA GLN A 20 2.30 -12.97 6.85
C GLN A 20 1.13 -13.06 5.84
N SER A 21 0.56 -11.96 5.37
CA SER A 21 -0.62 -12.02 4.49
C SER A 21 -0.36 -12.52 3.07
N ARG A 22 0.91 -12.57 2.63
CA ARG A 22 1.28 -12.94 1.26
C ARG A 22 2.14 -14.19 1.23
N THR A 23 2.00 -15.00 0.19
CA THR A 23 2.84 -16.19 -0.06
C THR A 23 4.33 -15.82 -0.12
N ILE A 24 4.64 -14.66 -0.71
CA ILE A 24 5.99 -14.08 -0.72
C ILE A 24 5.99 -12.82 0.13
N ARG A 25 6.81 -12.82 1.18
CA ARG A 25 6.97 -11.69 2.10
C ARG A 25 7.51 -10.46 1.35
N LEU A 26 6.80 -9.35 1.47
CA LEU A 26 7.30 -8.03 1.07
C LEU A 26 7.91 -7.27 2.26
N PRO A 27 8.98 -6.49 2.05
CA PRO A 27 9.43 -5.49 3.01
C PRO A 27 8.33 -4.50 3.41
N VAL A 28 8.29 -4.11 4.69
CA VAL A 28 7.26 -3.20 5.25
C VAL A 28 7.17 -1.87 4.49
N HIS A 29 8.29 -1.29 4.07
CA HIS A 29 8.31 -0.02 3.35
C HIS A 29 7.62 -0.11 1.97
N LEU A 30 7.67 -1.27 1.30
CA LEU A 30 6.93 -1.48 0.05
C LEU A 30 5.42 -1.63 0.30
N VAL A 31 5.02 -2.26 1.41
CA VAL A 31 3.62 -2.34 1.82
C VAL A 31 3.06 -0.97 2.16
N GLU A 32 3.84 -0.13 2.85
CA GLU A 32 3.50 1.27 3.12
C GLU A 32 3.37 2.08 1.83
N GLU A 33 4.33 1.92 0.90
CA GLU A 33 4.32 2.59 -0.41
C GLU A 33 3.09 2.18 -1.23
N LEU A 34 2.76 0.89 -1.27
CA LEU A 34 1.53 0.36 -1.89
C LEU A 34 0.26 0.91 -1.21
N GLY A 35 0.28 1.06 0.12
CA GLY A 35 -0.81 1.67 0.88
C GLY A 35 -1.06 3.13 0.49
N ARG A 36 0.01 3.91 0.29
CA ARG A 36 -0.05 5.30 -0.20
C ARG A 36 -0.60 5.35 -1.63
N ILE A 37 -0.09 4.52 -2.53
CA ILE A 37 -0.57 4.41 -3.92
C ILE A 37 -2.08 4.12 -3.95
N ARG A 38 -2.53 3.11 -3.20
CA ARG A 38 -3.96 2.75 -3.15
C ARG A 38 -4.83 3.85 -2.53
N ARG A 39 -4.27 4.67 -1.63
CA ARG A 39 -4.98 5.82 -1.07
C ARG A 39 -5.21 6.88 -2.14
N VAL A 40 -4.17 7.26 -2.86
CA VAL A 40 -4.24 8.23 -3.96
C VAL A 40 -5.20 7.73 -5.05
N GLN A 41 -5.13 6.44 -5.42
CA GLN A 41 -6.08 5.84 -6.36
C GLN A 41 -7.53 6.02 -5.93
N ARG A 42 -7.85 5.78 -4.65
CA ARG A 42 -9.22 5.96 -4.12
C ARG A 42 -9.63 7.43 -4.05
N GLU A 43 -8.72 8.33 -3.71
CA GLU A 43 -8.97 9.78 -3.70
C GLU A 43 -9.25 10.28 -5.12
N PHE A 44 -8.39 9.93 -6.07
CA PHE A 44 -8.52 10.30 -7.47
C PHE A 44 -9.80 9.74 -8.10
N ASN A 45 -10.12 8.46 -7.87
CA ASN A 45 -11.33 7.84 -8.41
C ASN A 45 -12.60 8.54 -7.89
N ARG A 46 -12.61 8.96 -6.62
CA ARG A 46 -13.74 9.74 -6.07
C ARG A 46 -13.89 11.12 -6.72
N GLU A 47 -12.80 11.78 -7.07
CA GLU A 47 -12.82 13.14 -7.63
C GLU A 47 -13.06 13.16 -9.14
N HIS A 48 -12.46 12.22 -9.87
CA HIS A 48 -12.42 12.21 -11.34
C HIS A 48 -13.29 11.11 -11.97
N GLY A 49 -13.81 10.17 -11.17
CA GLY A 49 -14.66 9.07 -11.65
C GLY A 49 -13.94 8.03 -12.50
N ARG A 50 -12.61 8.03 -12.52
CA ARG A 50 -11.75 7.07 -13.24
C ARG A 50 -10.55 6.68 -12.40
N ASP A 51 -9.88 5.58 -12.77
CA ASP A 51 -8.60 5.23 -12.15
C ASP A 51 -7.47 6.14 -12.67
N PRO A 52 -6.54 6.57 -11.79
CA PRO A 52 -5.41 7.39 -12.20
C PRO A 52 -4.35 6.59 -12.93
N GLU A 53 -3.64 7.25 -13.84
CA GLU A 53 -2.44 6.71 -14.45
C GLU A 53 -1.24 6.73 -13.49
N HIS A 54 -0.25 5.86 -13.74
CA HIS A 54 0.96 5.80 -12.91
C HIS A 54 1.69 7.15 -12.81
N ALA A 55 1.67 7.95 -13.88
CA ALA A 55 2.26 9.29 -13.89
C ALA A 55 1.53 10.28 -12.96
N GLU A 56 0.20 10.20 -12.89
CA GLU A 56 -0.62 11.04 -12.02
C GLU A 56 -0.42 10.69 -10.54
N ILE A 57 -0.36 9.39 -10.24
CA ILE A 57 -0.04 8.89 -8.89
C ILE A 57 1.38 9.32 -8.48
N ALA A 58 2.34 9.24 -9.42
CA ALA A 58 3.72 9.60 -9.18
C ALA A 58 3.89 11.10 -8.91
N ALA A 59 3.16 11.96 -9.65
CA ALA A 59 3.14 13.40 -9.40
C ALA A 59 2.60 13.74 -8.00
N GLU A 60 1.54 13.07 -7.56
CA GLU A 60 0.96 13.28 -6.23
C GLU A 60 1.85 12.76 -5.09
N LEU A 61 2.59 11.67 -5.33
CA LEU A 61 3.47 11.03 -4.35
C LEU A 61 4.93 11.53 -4.39
N ASP A 62 5.23 12.54 -5.20
CA ASP A 62 6.60 13.03 -5.47
C ASP A 62 7.59 11.89 -5.77
N SER A 63 7.14 10.98 -6.65
CA SER A 63 7.84 9.74 -7.01
C SER A 63 7.94 9.60 -8.53
N ASN A 64 8.56 8.53 -9.01
CA ASN A 64 8.66 8.24 -10.43
C ASN A 64 7.54 7.28 -10.86
N ALA A 65 6.92 7.52 -12.03
CA ALA A 65 5.92 6.64 -12.63
C ALA A 65 6.41 5.19 -12.79
N GLU A 66 7.69 5.03 -13.13
CA GLU A 66 8.34 3.72 -13.22
C GLU A 66 8.38 3.01 -11.86
N ARG A 67 8.66 3.76 -10.80
CA ARG A 67 8.68 3.24 -9.43
C ARG A 67 7.28 2.81 -8.99
N VAL A 68 6.24 3.59 -9.29
CA VAL A 68 4.85 3.24 -9.02
C VAL A 68 4.48 1.93 -9.74
N GLY A 69 4.85 1.80 -11.02
CA GLY A 69 4.63 0.58 -11.80
C GLY A 69 5.32 -0.64 -11.19
N ASN A 70 6.61 -0.52 -10.85
CA ASN A 70 7.38 -1.60 -10.23
C ASN A 70 6.78 -2.06 -8.90
N VAL A 71 6.34 -1.12 -8.04
CA VAL A 71 5.69 -1.46 -6.76
C VAL A 71 4.38 -2.20 -6.99
N LEU A 72 3.57 -1.80 -7.98
CA LEU A 72 2.32 -2.49 -8.32
C LEU A 72 2.56 -3.89 -8.89
N ASP A 73 3.61 -4.08 -9.69
CA ASP A 73 3.97 -5.38 -10.23
C ASP A 73 4.47 -6.34 -9.15
N TRP A 74 5.34 -5.89 -8.23
CA TRP A 74 5.77 -6.70 -7.08
C TRP A 74 4.61 -7.03 -6.12
N ALA A 75 3.58 -6.18 -6.11
CA ALA A 75 2.38 -6.39 -5.32
C ALA A 75 1.40 -7.41 -5.91
N ARG A 76 1.59 -7.89 -7.16
CA ARG A 76 0.76 -8.98 -7.71
C ARG A 76 1.09 -10.29 -7.00
N ASP A 77 0.06 -11.01 -6.55
CA ASP A 77 0.24 -12.36 -6.03
C ASP A 77 0.52 -13.33 -7.18
N PRO A 78 1.39 -14.33 -6.98
CA PRO A 78 1.62 -15.35 -8.01
C PRO A 78 0.29 -16.05 -8.32
N VAL A 79 -0.05 -16.09 -9.60
CA VAL A 79 -1.22 -16.82 -10.11
C VAL A 79 -0.89 -18.32 -10.06
N SER A 80 -1.74 -19.11 -9.39
CA SER A 80 -1.63 -20.59 -9.33
C SER A 80 -1.94 -21.26 -10.66
#